data_AF-A0A3A8PV42-F1
#
_entry.id   AF-A0A3A8PV42-F1
#
_cell.length_a   1.000
_cell.length_b   1.000
_cell.length_c   1.000
_cell.angle_alpha   90.00
_cell.angle_beta   90.00
_cell.angle_gamma   90.00
#
_symmetry.space_group_name_H-M   'P 1'
#
loop_
_entity.id
_entity.type
_entity.pdbx_description
1 polymer ?
#
loop_
_entity_poly.entity_id
_entity_poly.type
_entity_poly.pdbx_seq_one_letter_code
_entity_poly.pdbx_strand_id
1 'polypeptide(L)'
;MNPSKPRAVSPVVPSSPLRHRGWRALALGLAAVATGCGAGDEASSPVPSEASARAQALEALPASCVDIKTAWPDATDGDYTLYVSGEASAPWTVYCHGMAGTPAEYLTLTQTQAGANSSQYLAGGASPGTTVRTTFTRLRINPTTLKVNTADQTFATSTGSLRHSNSQTLVTSMSYGVAMSCNRTLSQGNIDLRGTPFAVPTGQLVPWGGSMAGTSAVSSEADQVVSLSGGGYCGFVGLAGIVSPYNQGGGLLQLQYRQGDRPASCQDIKTAHPEATDGAYTLFVNRDPSKPWGAWCRDMAGTPSDYLTLSRTGDNVNYSQYTAGGISPGTNVRTIFTRLRINPLTLRVDTSDQTYSGSSGSILHGNQSPVTSMPYAAAMTCSAVGLGNIDLRGTPFAVPVNQLGRGGYNFEPSSILFSNNNQVVDLRATGNCGWIAPMGSYNPVNQNGLSMLLTWSVPQ
;
A
#
# COMPACT_ATOMS: atom_id res chain seq x y z
N MET A 1 -17.48 48.59 -41.88
CA MET A 1 -16.47 47.79 -41.14
C MET A 1 -16.95 47.57 -39.72
N ASN A 2 -17.57 46.42 -39.45
CA ASN A 2 -17.46 45.63 -38.21
C ASN A 2 -18.48 44.48 -38.28
N PRO A 3 -18.06 43.20 -38.17
CA PRO A 3 -18.95 42.06 -38.25
C PRO A 3 -19.49 41.63 -36.87
N SER A 4 -20.81 41.40 -36.85
CA SER A 4 -21.55 40.29 -36.22
C SER A 4 -20.98 39.56 -34.98
N LYS A 5 -21.73 39.68 -33.87
CA LYS A 5 -21.79 38.70 -32.75
C LYS A 5 -22.65 37.48 -33.14
N PRO A 6 -22.28 36.24 -32.74
CA PRO A 6 -23.22 35.13 -32.64
C PRO A 6 -23.68 34.90 -31.20
N ARG A 7 -25.00 34.68 -31.04
CA ARG A 7 -25.66 34.21 -29.80
C ARG A 7 -25.60 32.68 -29.74
N ALA A 8 -25.34 32.17 -28.54
CA ALA A 8 -25.34 30.76 -28.19
C ALA A 8 -26.76 30.13 -28.26
N VAL A 9 -26.82 28.88 -28.70
CA VAL A 9 -28.00 28.02 -28.63
C VAL A 9 -27.60 26.73 -27.92
N SER A 10 -28.25 26.45 -26.78
CA SER A 10 -28.25 25.16 -26.10
C SER A 10 -29.55 24.42 -26.46
N PRO A 11 -29.53 23.11 -26.74
CA PRO A 11 -30.75 22.32 -26.79
C PRO A 11 -31.02 21.65 -25.42
N VAL A 12 -32.18 22.00 -24.86
CA VAL A 12 -32.86 21.32 -23.76
C VAL A 12 -33.56 20.08 -24.33
N VAL A 13 -33.35 18.92 -23.69
CA VAL A 13 -34.06 17.67 -24.00
C VAL A 13 -35.35 17.60 -23.16
N PRO A 14 -36.51 17.25 -23.75
CA PRO A 14 -37.79 17.29 -23.05
C PRO A 14 -38.07 16.03 -22.24
N SER A 15 -38.58 16.26 -21.03
CA SER A 15 -39.33 15.31 -20.20
C SER A 15 -40.71 15.01 -20.80
N SER A 16 -41.19 13.77 -20.64
CA SER A 16 -42.59 13.38 -20.90
C SER A 16 -43.00 12.18 -20.04
N PRO A 17 -44.32 11.98 -19.82
CA PRO A 17 -44.86 11.82 -18.46
C PRO A 17 -45.42 10.42 -18.13
N LEU A 18 -45.69 10.29 -16.83
CA LEU A 18 -46.51 9.29 -16.15
C LEU A 18 -47.81 8.92 -16.90
N ARG A 19 -48.11 7.62 -16.97
CA ARG A 19 -49.48 7.11 -17.05
C ARG A 19 -49.71 5.97 -16.07
N HIS A 20 -50.62 6.24 -15.15
CA HIS A 20 -51.35 5.27 -14.33
C HIS A 20 -52.07 4.23 -15.19
N ARG A 21 -52.05 2.98 -14.73
CA ARG A 21 -53.20 2.06 -14.78
C ARG A 21 -53.09 1.09 -13.61
N GLY A 22 -53.99 1.24 -12.64
CA GLY A 22 -54.24 0.22 -11.64
C GLY A 22 -55.17 -0.85 -12.19
N TRP A 23 -55.07 -2.06 -11.65
CA TRP A 23 -56.16 -3.03 -11.48
C TRP A 23 -55.93 -3.80 -10.18
N ARG A 24 -56.96 -3.82 -9.34
CA ARG A 24 -57.22 -4.82 -8.28
C ARG A 24 -57.57 -6.15 -8.99
N ALA A 25 -57.51 -7.36 -8.44
CA ALA A 25 -57.67 -7.82 -7.06
C ALA A 25 -57.37 -9.35 -6.95
N LEU A 26 -57.34 -9.85 -5.70
CA LEU A 26 -57.55 -11.23 -5.20
C LEU A 26 -56.53 -12.33 -5.61
N ALA A 27 -56.19 -13.35 -4.81
CA ALA A 27 -56.33 -13.72 -3.38
C ALA A 27 -55.59 -15.09 -3.21
N LEU A 28 -55.50 -15.57 -1.95
CA LEU A 28 -55.00 -16.88 -1.47
C LEU A 28 -53.48 -16.93 -1.29
N GLY A 29 -52.89 -17.16 -0.11
CA GLY A 29 -53.39 -17.77 1.11
C GLY A 29 -52.57 -19.03 1.38
N LEU A 30 -51.59 -18.97 2.28
CA LEU A 30 -51.06 -20.13 3.01
C LEU A 30 -50.20 -19.64 4.18
N ALA A 31 -50.81 -19.68 5.37
CA ALA A 31 -50.12 -19.66 6.64
C ALA A 31 -49.65 -21.09 6.93
N ALA A 32 -48.37 -21.25 7.31
CA ALA A 32 -47.90 -22.43 8.00
C ALA A 32 -47.31 -21.99 9.33
N VAL A 33 -48.00 -22.40 10.40
CA VAL A 33 -47.56 -22.33 11.79
C VAL A 33 -46.62 -23.52 12.02
N ALA A 34 -45.44 -23.26 12.58
CA ALA A 34 -44.64 -24.30 13.23
C ALA A 34 -44.03 -23.74 14.51
N THR A 35 -44.74 -23.95 15.60
CA THR A 35 -44.19 -24.00 16.96
C THR A 35 -43.41 -25.31 17.13
N GLY A 36 -42.19 -25.23 17.65
CA GLY A 36 -41.42 -26.40 18.05
C GLY A 36 -40.20 -25.99 18.87
N CYS A 37 -40.38 -25.86 20.19
CA CYS A 37 -39.29 -25.97 21.16
C CYS A 37 -39.02 -27.46 21.42
N GLY A 38 -37.76 -27.87 21.40
CA GLY A 38 -37.34 -29.22 21.77
C GLY A 38 -35.83 -29.34 21.75
N ALA A 39 -35.23 -29.32 22.93
CA ALA A 39 -33.80 -29.40 23.20
C ALA A 39 -33.21 -30.77 22.81
N GLY A 40 -31.95 -30.74 22.38
CA GLY A 40 -31.10 -31.90 22.19
C GLY A 40 -29.67 -31.44 21.93
N ASP A 41 -28.83 -31.54 22.96
CA ASP A 41 -27.39 -31.32 22.91
C ASP A 41 -26.71 -32.26 21.92
N GLU A 42 -25.99 -31.72 20.93
CA GLU A 42 -24.67 -32.22 20.51
C GLU A 42 -23.87 -31.03 19.96
N ALA A 43 -22.85 -30.62 20.72
CA ALA A 43 -21.89 -29.63 20.31
C ALA A 43 -21.10 -30.16 19.10
N SER A 44 -21.53 -29.78 17.90
CA SER A 44 -20.75 -29.97 16.68
C SER A 44 -19.52 -29.07 16.76
N SER A 45 -18.38 -29.67 17.08
CA SER A 45 -17.09 -28.99 16.99
C SER A 45 -16.90 -28.50 15.54
N PRO A 46 -16.45 -27.26 15.30
CA PRO A 46 -16.21 -26.78 13.94
C PRO A 46 -15.06 -27.59 13.33
N VAL A 47 -15.35 -28.33 12.26
CA VAL A 47 -14.34 -28.96 11.41
C VAL A 47 -13.43 -27.84 10.88
N PRO A 48 -12.10 -27.88 11.10
CA PRO A 48 -11.20 -26.91 10.51
C PRO A 48 -11.38 -26.93 8.99
N SER A 49 -11.51 -25.75 8.36
CA SER A 49 -11.48 -25.66 6.90
C SER A 49 -10.18 -26.28 6.38
N GLU A 50 -10.18 -26.79 5.14
CA GLU A 50 -8.94 -27.28 4.52
C GLU A 50 -7.81 -26.25 4.58
N ALA A 51 -8.12 -24.94 4.56
CA ALA A 51 -7.15 -23.87 4.74
C ALA A 51 -6.56 -23.81 6.17
N SER A 52 -7.38 -24.08 7.20
CA SER A 52 -6.94 -24.17 8.60
C SER A 52 -6.13 -25.43 8.87
N ALA A 53 -6.52 -26.57 8.26
CA ALA A 53 -5.74 -27.81 8.30
C ALA A 53 -4.41 -27.68 7.55
N ARG A 54 -4.36 -26.95 6.42
CA ARG A 54 -3.13 -26.63 5.66
C ARG A 54 -2.15 -25.75 6.44
N ALA A 55 -2.63 -24.91 7.35
CA ALA A 55 -1.78 -24.07 8.20
C ALA A 55 -1.23 -24.81 9.44
N GLN A 56 -1.87 -25.90 9.87
CA GLN A 56 -1.54 -26.61 11.10
C GLN A 56 -0.43 -27.66 10.97
N ALA A 57 0.03 -28.01 9.75
CA ALA A 57 0.99 -29.10 9.51
C ALA A 57 2.46 -28.67 9.38
N LEU A 58 2.77 -27.37 9.45
CA LEU A 58 4.13 -26.84 9.28
C LEU A 58 4.64 -26.27 10.62
N GLU A 59 5.61 -26.93 11.25
CA GLU A 59 6.31 -26.40 12.45
C GLU A 59 7.11 -25.11 12.14
N ALA A 60 7.47 -24.90 10.87
CA ALA A 60 8.10 -23.69 10.36
C ALA A 60 7.46 -23.30 9.02
N LEU A 61 7.36 -22.00 8.73
CA LEU A 61 6.78 -21.52 7.48
C LEU A 61 7.62 -21.97 6.27
N PRO A 62 7.01 -22.51 5.20
CA PRO A 62 7.73 -23.13 4.10
C PRO A 62 8.58 -22.09 3.36
N ALA A 63 9.87 -22.38 3.20
CA ALA A 63 10.81 -21.50 2.48
C ALA A 63 11.12 -22.03 1.07
N SER A 64 10.68 -23.24 0.74
CA SER A 64 10.89 -23.90 -0.55
C SER A 64 9.73 -24.82 -0.94
N CYS A 65 9.66 -25.20 -2.22
CA CYS A 65 8.67 -26.17 -2.70
C CYS A 65 8.91 -27.57 -2.12
N VAL A 66 10.16 -27.89 -1.75
CA VAL A 66 10.46 -29.16 -1.07
C VAL A 66 9.91 -29.19 0.36
N ASP A 67 9.88 -28.07 1.08
CA ASP A 67 9.24 -27.99 2.40
C ASP A 67 7.73 -28.31 2.28
N ILE A 68 7.08 -27.75 1.26
CA ILE A 68 5.67 -28.02 0.96
C ILE A 68 5.46 -29.49 0.62
N LYS A 69 6.29 -30.06 -0.26
CA LYS A 69 6.17 -31.48 -0.65
C LYS A 69 6.41 -32.43 0.54
N THR A 70 7.30 -32.06 1.44
CA THR A 70 7.60 -32.84 2.65
C THR A 70 6.43 -32.80 3.62
N ALA A 71 5.87 -31.61 3.87
CA ALA A 71 4.69 -31.43 4.72
C ALA A 71 3.42 -32.03 4.09
N TRP A 72 3.32 -32.00 2.76
CA TRP A 72 2.19 -32.53 2.01
C TRP A 72 2.66 -33.38 0.81
N PRO A 73 2.81 -34.70 1.01
CA PRO A 73 3.28 -35.62 -0.02
C PRO A 73 2.42 -35.69 -1.29
N ASP A 74 1.14 -35.33 -1.22
CA ASP A 74 0.23 -35.32 -2.39
C ASP A 74 0.19 -33.96 -3.10
N ALA A 75 0.96 -32.97 -2.65
CA ALA A 75 1.04 -31.67 -3.30
C ALA A 75 1.48 -31.82 -4.78
N THR A 76 0.73 -31.17 -5.67
CA THR A 76 0.92 -31.16 -7.12
C THR A 76 1.56 -29.86 -7.60
N ASP A 77 1.96 -29.79 -8.87
CA ASP A 77 2.41 -28.54 -9.46
C ASP A 77 1.33 -27.46 -9.34
N GLY A 78 1.73 -26.22 -9.03
CA GLY A 78 0.78 -25.14 -8.75
C GLY A 78 1.40 -23.94 -8.04
N ASP A 79 0.58 -22.92 -7.81
CA ASP A 79 0.98 -21.74 -7.04
C ASP A 79 0.84 -22.00 -5.54
N TYR A 80 1.87 -21.64 -4.78
CA TYR A 80 1.95 -21.77 -3.33
C TYR A 80 2.54 -20.50 -2.70
N THR A 81 2.40 -20.35 -1.39
CA THR A 81 3.05 -19.27 -0.63
C THR A 81 4.32 -19.79 0.04
N LEU A 82 5.45 -19.13 -0.24
CA LEU A 82 6.70 -19.31 0.48
C LEU A 82 7.06 -18.08 1.29
N TYR A 83 7.97 -18.24 2.23
CA TYR A 83 8.42 -17.18 3.13
C TYR A 83 9.93 -17.03 3.00
N VAL A 84 10.40 -15.82 2.66
CA VAL A 84 11.84 -15.57 2.48
C VAL A 84 12.55 -15.83 3.81
N SER A 85 13.49 -16.78 3.82
CA SER A 85 14.19 -17.26 5.02
C SER A 85 13.27 -17.81 6.13
N GLY A 86 12.05 -18.25 5.79
CA GLY A 86 11.06 -18.72 6.77
C GLY A 86 10.38 -17.61 7.58
N GLU A 87 10.60 -16.34 7.22
CA GLU A 87 10.04 -15.20 7.94
C GLU A 87 8.59 -14.94 7.57
N ALA A 88 7.67 -15.02 8.54
CA ALA A 88 6.23 -14.75 8.37
C ALA A 88 5.93 -13.40 7.73
N SER A 89 6.86 -12.45 7.93
CA SER A 89 6.73 -11.07 7.47
C SER A 89 7.18 -10.85 6.02
N ALA A 90 7.66 -11.90 5.35
CA ALA A 90 8.15 -11.88 3.98
C ALA A 90 7.51 -12.97 3.07
N PRO A 91 6.17 -13.05 2.97
CA PRO A 91 5.51 -14.01 2.08
C PRO A 91 5.69 -13.63 0.61
N TRP A 92 5.67 -14.62 -0.26
CA TRP A 92 5.57 -14.43 -1.71
C TRP A 92 4.95 -15.66 -2.38
N THR A 93 4.30 -15.44 -3.52
CA THR A 93 3.72 -16.51 -4.34
C THR A 93 4.78 -17.11 -5.25
N VAL A 94 4.99 -18.42 -5.14
CA VAL A 94 5.84 -19.23 -6.02
C VAL A 94 4.98 -20.16 -6.85
N TYR A 95 5.41 -20.46 -8.07
CA TYR A 95 4.92 -21.64 -8.78
C TYR A 95 5.87 -22.81 -8.52
N CYS A 96 5.37 -23.86 -7.85
CA CYS A 96 6.10 -25.10 -7.66
C CYS A 96 5.87 -26.01 -8.86
N HIS A 97 6.96 -26.38 -9.54
CA HIS A 97 6.97 -27.27 -10.71
C HIS A 97 7.68 -28.58 -10.37
N GLY A 98 7.27 -29.68 -11.00
CA GLY A 98 7.92 -30.98 -10.80
C GLY A 98 7.70 -31.56 -9.40
N MET A 99 6.58 -31.23 -8.75
CA MET A 99 6.22 -31.69 -7.40
C MET A 99 6.07 -33.21 -7.30
N ALA A 100 5.84 -33.91 -8.42
CA ALA A 100 5.86 -35.38 -8.45
C ALA A 100 7.28 -35.98 -8.37
N GLY A 101 8.32 -35.18 -8.63
CA GLY A 101 9.73 -35.60 -8.63
C GLY A 101 10.55 -34.69 -7.73
N THR A 102 11.45 -33.90 -8.33
CA THR A 102 12.24 -32.89 -7.63
C THR A 102 11.59 -31.52 -7.81
N PRO A 103 10.96 -30.96 -6.76
CA PRO A 103 10.30 -29.67 -6.85
C PRO A 103 11.23 -28.54 -7.26
N ALA A 104 10.63 -27.54 -7.88
CA ALA A 104 11.32 -26.41 -8.48
C ALA A 104 10.54 -25.12 -8.33
N GLU A 105 11.19 -24.08 -7.81
CA GLU A 105 10.61 -22.77 -7.61
C GLU A 105 10.71 -21.91 -8.87
N TYR A 106 9.56 -21.41 -9.30
CA TYR A 106 9.47 -20.43 -10.38
C TYR A 106 8.72 -19.18 -9.91
N LEU A 107 9.32 -18.01 -10.14
CA LEU A 107 8.66 -16.72 -9.95
C LEU A 107 7.71 -16.48 -11.13
N THR A 108 6.40 -16.43 -10.85
CA THR A 108 5.39 -16.10 -11.86
C THR A 108 5.43 -14.61 -12.21
N LEU A 109 5.50 -14.30 -13.49
CA LEU A 109 5.49 -12.92 -14.00
C LEU A 109 4.06 -12.51 -14.33
N THR A 110 3.57 -11.41 -13.74
CA THR A 110 2.20 -10.93 -14.00
C THR A 110 2.10 -10.19 -15.33
N GLN A 111 3.17 -9.50 -15.71
CA GLN A 111 3.25 -8.71 -16.94
C GLN A 111 3.68 -9.61 -18.10
N THR A 112 2.68 -10.14 -18.82
CA THR A 112 2.86 -11.11 -19.93
C THR A 112 2.36 -10.60 -21.28
N GLN A 113 1.84 -9.37 -21.32
CA GLN A 113 1.44 -8.68 -22.54
C GLN A 113 2.60 -8.52 -23.53
N ALA A 114 2.26 -8.29 -24.81
CA ALA A 114 3.25 -8.05 -25.85
C ALA A 114 4.22 -6.92 -25.46
N GLY A 115 5.52 -7.22 -25.47
CA GLY A 115 6.57 -6.27 -25.07
C GLY A 115 6.98 -6.33 -23.59
N ALA A 116 6.27 -7.06 -22.74
CA ALA A 116 6.69 -7.30 -21.35
C ALA A 116 7.63 -8.50 -21.24
N ASN A 117 8.55 -8.46 -20.26
CA ASN A 117 9.43 -9.56 -19.87
C ASN A 117 10.03 -10.30 -21.07
N SER A 118 10.74 -9.55 -21.91
CA SER A 118 11.21 -10.03 -23.19
C SER A 118 12.68 -9.73 -23.42
N SER A 119 13.35 -10.61 -24.13
CA SER A 119 14.77 -10.50 -24.50
C SER A 119 14.91 -10.72 -26.00
N GLN A 120 15.85 -10.02 -26.64
CA GLN A 120 15.89 -9.94 -28.08
C GLN A 120 17.31 -9.86 -28.66
N TYR A 121 17.53 -10.66 -29.71
CA TYR A 121 18.66 -10.51 -30.62
C TYR A 121 18.16 -10.01 -31.97
N LEU A 122 18.41 -8.74 -32.25
CA LEU A 122 18.09 -8.13 -33.54
C LEU A 122 18.98 -8.70 -34.66
N ALA A 123 18.35 -9.29 -35.67
CA ALA A 123 19.07 -9.83 -36.83
C ALA A 123 19.61 -8.73 -37.76
N GLY A 124 20.63 -9.08 -38.54
CA GLY A 124 21.27 -8.23 -39.55
C GLY A 124 22.78 -8.09 -39.35
N GLY A 125 23.43 -7.39 -40.28
CA GLY A 125 24.88 -7.18 -40.25
C GLY A 125 25.64 -8.50 -40.21
N ALA A 126 26.50 -8.67 -39.20
CA ALA A 126 27.23 -9.92 -39.00
C ALA A 126 26.35 -11.08 -38.49
N SER A 127 25.05 -10.93 -38.35
CA SER A 127 24.16 -11.97 -37.82
C SER A 127 22.90 -12.15 -38.68
N PRO A 128 23.02 -12.83 -39.84
CA PRO A 128 21.92 -13.00 -40.77
C PRO A 128 20.88 -14.00 -40.24
N GLY A 129 19.63 -13.80 -40.65
CA GLY A 129 18.47 -14.59 -40.25
C GLY A 129 17.27 -13.70 -39.92
N THR A 130 16.44 -14.15 -38.99
CA THR A 130 15.31 -13.41 -38.43
C THR A 130 15.57 -13.07 -36.97
N THR A 131 15.05 -11.92 -36.53
CA THR A 131 15.20 -11.44 -35.15
C THR A 131 14.70 -12.49 -34.17
N VAL A 132 15.56 -12.85 -33.21
CA VAL A 132 15.21 -13.78 -32.15
C VAL A 132 14.57 -12.99 -31.01
N ARG A 133 13.36 -13.36 -30.64
CA ARG A 133 12.63 -12.73 -29.53
C ARG A 133 12.12 -13.82 -28.59
N THR A 134 12.53 -13.74 -27.35
CA THR A 134 12.13 -14.67 -26.29
C THR A 134 11.33 -13.93 -25.23
N THR A 135 10.16 -14.47 -24.89
CA THR A 135 9.24 -13.94 -23.88
C THR A 135 9.06 -14.94 -22.74
N PHE A 136 8.96 -14.46 -21.52
CA PHE A 136 8.95 -15.29 -20.32
C PHE A 136 7.64 -15.12 -19.56
N THR A 137 7.08 -16.23 -19.08
CA THR A 137 5.91 -16.22 -18.18
C THR A 137 6.27 -16.56 -16.75
N ARG A 138 7.37 -17.28 -16.54
CA ARG A 138 7.95 -17.56 -15.22
C ARG A 138 9.46 -17.62 -15.28
N LEU A 139 10.13 -17.38 -14.15
CA LEU A 139 11.58 -17.38 -14.02
C LEU A 139 12.02 -18.37 -12.95
N ARG A 140 12.99 -19.24 -13.26
CA ARG A 140 13.54 -20.17 -12.25
C ARG A 140 14.30 -19.37 -11.19
N ILE A 141 13.89 -19.51 -9.94
CA ILE A 141 14.47 -18.77 -8.82
C ILE A 141 14.94 -19.73 -7.73
N ASN A 142 16.07 -19.43 -7.10
CA ASN A 142 16.45 -20.10 -5.86
C ASN A 142 15.83 -19.34 -4.67
N PRO A 143 14.95 -19.94 -3.87
CA PRO A 143 14.17 -19.21 -2.87
C PRO A 143 15.00 -18.75 -1.66
N THR A 144 16.16 -19.36 -1.42
CA THR A 144 17.06 -19.00 -0.32
C THR A 144 17.97 -17.82 -0.70
N THR A 145 18.48 -17.83 -1.93
CA THR A 145 19.43 -16.82 -2.42
C THR A 145 18.77 -15.70 -3.22
N LEU A 146 17.50 -15.88 -3.62
CA LEU A 146 16.75 -15.00 -4.51
C LEU A 146 17.44 -14.76 -5.87
N LYS A 147 18.27 -15.71 -6.30
CA LYS A 147 18.93 -15.67 -7.60
C LYS A 147 18.06 -16.33 -8.65
N VAL A 148 17.75 -15.59 -9.72
CA VAL A 148 17.10 -16.09 -10.91
C VAL A 148 18.13 -16.68 -11.87
N ASN A 149 17.89 -17.91 -12.32
CA ASN A 149 18.65 -18.50 -13.42
C ASN A 149 18.12 -17.96 -14.75
N THR A 150 18.84 -17.04 -15.37
CA THR A 150 18.39 -16.40 -16.63
C THR A 150 18.56 -17.28 -17.86
N ALA A 151 19.26 -18.41 -17.73
CA ALA A 151 19.41 -19.42 -18.77
C ALA A 151 18.23 -20.39 -18.85
N ASP A 152 17.40 -20.48 -17.81
CA ASP A 152 16.27 -21.40 -17.78
C ASP A 152 15.19 -20.94 -18.76
N GLN A 153 14.79 -21.85 -19.66
CA GLN A 153 13.82 -21.59 -20.73
C GLN A 153 12.52 -22.38 -20.53
N THR A 154 12.30 -23.01 -19.38
CA THR A 154 11.16 -23.92 -19.14
C THR A 154 9.81 -23.25 -19.38
N PHE A 155 9.68 -21.96 -19.01
CA PHE A 155 8.47 -21.15 -19.20
C PHE A 155 8.66 -19.99 -20.17
N ALA A 156 9.53 -20.19 -21.16
CA ALA A 156 9.85 -19.22 -22.19
C ALA A 156 9.31 -19.67 -23.57
N THR A 157 8.88 -18.69 -24.37
CA THR A 157 8.51 -18.89 -25.77
C THR A 157 9.42 -18.04 -26.64
N SER A 158 9.98 -18.62 -27.71
CA SER A 158 10.89 -17.92 -28.61
C SER A 158 10.42 -17.97 -30.06
N THR A 159 10.69 -16.90 -30.80
CA THR A 159 10.46 -16.82 -32.24
C THR A 159 11.72 -16.36 -32.96
N GLY A 160 11.84 -16.69 -34.24
CA GLY A 160 12.97 -16.32 -35.09
C GLY A 160 14.20 -17.22 -34.92
N SER A 161 15.18 -17.03 -35.79
CA SER A 161 16.48 -17.70 -35.71
C SER A 161 17.52 -16.96 -36.53
N LEU A 162 18.75 -16.88 -36.05
CA LEU A 162 19.86 -16.25 -36.76
C LEU A 162 21.17 -17.00 -36.53
N ARG A 163 22.19 -16.72 -37.36
CA ARG A 163 23.55 -17.23 -37.15
C ARG A 163 24.43 -16.16 -36.52
N HIS A 164 25.03 -16.45 -35.37
CA HIS A 164 25.89 -15.49 -34.66
C HIS A 164 27.28 -15.38 -35.32
N SER A 165 27.48 -14.30 -36.08
CA SER A 165 28.79 -13.78 -36.49
C SER A 165 29.75 -14.88 -36.96
N ASN A 166 31.02 -14.77 -36.62
CA ASN A 166 32.08 -15.68 -37.06
C ASN A 166 31.93 -17.09 -36.48
N SER A 167 31.19 -17.27 -35.38
CA SER A 167 30.96 -18.59 -34.78
C SER A 167 30.01 -19.46 -35.60
N GLN A 168 29.17 -18.84 -36.44
CA GLN A 168 28.08 -19.51 -37.18
C GLN A 168 27.07 -20.28 -36.29
N THR A 169 27.12 -20.06 -34.97
CA THR A 169 26.21 -20.67 -33.99
C THR A 169 24.77 -20.29 -34.32
N LEU A 170 23.88 -21.29 -34.41
CA LEU A 170 22.46 -21.04 -34.57
C LEU A 170 21.88 -20.55 -33.23
N VAL A 171 21.30 -19.36 -33.25
CA VAL A 171 20.61 -18.76 -32.11
C VAL A 171 19.12 -18.89 -32.33
N THR A 172 18.42 -19.50 -31.38
CA THR A 172 16.97 -19.72 -31.41
C THR A 172 16.25 -19.18 -30.19
N SER A 173 16.97 -18.80 -29.13
CA SER A 173 16.40 -18.09 -27.98
C SER A 173 17.42 -17.14 -27.34
N MET A 174 16.92 -16.27 -26.46
CA MET A 174 17.71 -15.34 -25.66
C MET A 174 17.53 -15.62 -24.18
N SER A 175 18.61 -15.47 -23.41
CA SER A 175 18.56 -15.51 -21.95
C SER A 175 17.74 -14.33 -21.41
N TYR A 176 17.09 -14.49 -20.26
CA TYR A 176 16.27 -13.43 -19.66
C TYR A 176 17.13 -12.21 -19.28
N GLY A 177 16.59 -11.01 -19.53
CA GLY A 177 17.27 -9.74 -19.24
C GLY A 177 18.38 -9.38 -20.21
N VAL A 178 18.25 -9.75 -21.50
CA VAL A 178 19.28 -9.49 -22.53
C VAL A 178 18.70 -8.78 -23.75
N ALA A 179 19.43 -7.77 -24.24
CA ALA A 179 19.22 -7.18 -25.56
C ALA A 179 20.54 -7.12 -26.34
N MET A 180 20.57 -7.66 -27.56
CA MET A 180 21.80 -7.85 -28.36
C MET A 180 21.60 -7.53 -29.84
N SER A 181 22.66 -7.03 -30.50
CA SER A 181 22.71 -6.92 -31.97
C SER A 181 24.14 -6.91 -32.53
N CYS A 182 24.27 -7.25 -33.82
CA CYS A 182 25.53 -7.21 -34.57
C CYS A 182 25.47 -6.34 -35.84
N ASN A 183 24.54 -5.40 -35.89
CA ASN A 183 24.22 -4.62 -37.10
C ASN A 183 24.32 -3.10 -36.91
N ARG A 184 24.88 -2.64 -35.78
CA ARG A 184 25.00 -1.23 -35.37
C ARG A 184 23.66 -0.55 -35.02
N THR A 185 22.58 -1.31 -34.90
CA THR A 185 21.27 -0.85 -34.42
C THR A 185 21.00 -1.42 -33.03
N LEU A 186 20.31 -0.68 -32.16
CA LEU A 186 19.98 -1.16 -30.81
C LEU A 186 18.80 -2.13 -30.85
N SER A 187 18.96 -3.29 -30.22
CA SER A 187 17.89 -4.22 -29.89
C SER A 187 17.23 -3.81 -28.57
N GLN A 188 15.98 -4.22 -28.36
CA GLN A 188 15.19 -3.86 -27.19
C GLN A 188 14.87 -5.10 -26.35
N GLY A 189 14.85 -4.94 -25.03
CA GLY A 189 14.39 -5.95 -24.09
C GLY A 189 13.94 -5.28 -22.80
N ASN A 190 13.39 -6.06 -21.88
CA ASN A 190 12.99 -5.55 -20.58
C ASN A 190 12.81 -6.64 -19.53
N ILE A 191 12.99 -6.21 -18.28
CA ILE A 191 12.57 -6.91 -17.08
C ILE A 191 11.40 -6.12 -16.49
N ASP A 192 10.32 -6.82 -16.13
CA ASP A 192 9.14 -6.22 -15.51
C ASP A 192 8.60 -7.12 -14.40
N LEU A 193 9.03 -6.84 -13.18
CA LEU A 193 8.70 -7.58 -11.96
C LEU A 193 7.51 -6.98 -11.22
N ARG A 194 6.79 -6.03 -11.82
CA ARG A 194 5.58 -5.46 -11.21
C ARG A 194 4.56 -6.56 -10.94
N GLY A 195 3.82 -6.43 -9.84
CA GLY A 195 2.94 -7.47 -9.33
C GLY A 195 3.66 -8.65 -8.66
N THR A 196 4.97 -8.54 -8.45
CA THR A 196 5.75 -9.43 -7.57
C THR A 196 6.42 -8.60 -6.46
N PRO A 197 6.81 -9.21 -5.33
CA PRO A 197 7.51 -8.49 -4.26
C PRO A 197 9.01 -8.31 -4.54
N PHE A 198 9.48 -8.45 -5.79
CA PHE A 198 10.89 -8.40 -6.13
C PHE A 198 11.26 -7.17 -6.97
N ALA A 199 12.50 -6.69 -6.80
CA ALA A 199 13.17 -5.69 -7.62
C ALA A 199 14.52 -6.22 -8.11
N VAL A 200 15.07 -5.56 -9.12
CA VAL A 200 16.44 -5.77 -9.60
C VAL A 200 17.36 -4.72 -8.98
N PRO A 201 18.27 -5.09 -8.05
CA PRO A 201 19.34 -4.21 -7.61
C PRO A 201 20.08 -3.57 -8.79
N THR A 202 20.32 -2.27 -8.68
CA THR A 202 20.99 -1.48 -9.71
C THR A 202 22.42 -1.96 -9.96
N GLY A 203 22.91 -1.78 -11.19
CA GLY A 203 24.30 -2.09 -11.56
C GLY A 203 24.59 -3.56 -11.92
N GLN A 204 23.62 -4.47 -11.84
CA GLN A 204 23.82 -5.86 -12.26
C GLN A 204 23.83 -6.06 -13.77
N LEU A 205 23.04 -5.25 -14.49
CA LEU A 205 22.90 -5.32 -15.95
C LEU A 205 23.76 -4.22 -16.56
N VAL A 206 24.78 -4.65 -17.31
CA VAL A 206 25.82 -3.77 -17.84
C VAL A 206 26.02 -3.99 -19.34
N PRO A 207 26.48 -2.96 -20.07
CA PRO A 207 26.97 -3.15 -21.43
C PRO A 207 28.13 -4.16 -21.47
N TRP A 208 28.10 -5.09 -22.42
CA TRP A 208 29.15 -6.08 -22.66
C TRP A 208 29.27 -6.45 -24.15
N GLY A 209 30.33 -7.18 -24.52
CA GLY A 209 30.55 -7.68 -25.89
C GLY A 209 31.27 -6.70 -26.83
N GLY A 210 31.11 -6.90 -28.14
CA GLY A 210 31.83 -6.15 -29.17
C GLY A 210 31.18 -4.80 -29.48
N SER A 211 31.93 -3.70 -29.40
CA SER A 211 31.48 -2.32 -29.67
C SER A 211 30.07 -1.99 -29.15
N MET A 212 29.97 -1.46 -27.94
CA MET A 212 28.72 -1.33 -27.18
C MET A 212 28.03 0.05 -27.34
N ALA A 213 28.23 0.72 -28.47
CA ALA A 213 27.74 2.09 -28.67
C ALA A 213 26.21 2.19 -28.43
N GLY A 214 25.78 3.08 -27.53
CA GLY A 214 24.37 3.30 -27.20
C GLY A 214 23.70 2.23 -26.35
N THR A 215 24.47 1.25 -25.84
CA THR A 215 23.95 0.18 -24.97
C THR A 215 23.71 0.70 -23.55
N SER A 216 22.54 0.38 -22.98
CA SER A 216 22.14 0.81 -21.63
C SER A 216 21.09 -0.11 -21.00
N ALA A 217 21.05 -0.10 -19.66
CA ALA A 217 19.95 -0.57 -18.85
C ALA A 217 19.45 0.61 -18.01
N VAL A 218 18.14 0.85 -18.01
CA VAL A 218 17.52 1.96 -17.27
C VAL A 218 16.45 1.40 -16.35
N SER A 219 16.66 1.53 -15.04
CA SER A 219 15.68 1.16 -14.02
C SER A 219 14.60 2.23 -13.86
N SER A 220 13.37 1.80 -13.62
CA SER A 220 12.22 2.65 -13.29
C SER A 220 11.26 1.89 -12.37
N GLU A 221 10.15 2.54 -11.96
CA GLU A 221 9.12 1.93 -11.11
C GLU A 221 9.69 1.32 -9.81
N ALA A 222 10.59 2.07 -9.17
CA ALA A 222 11.33 1.68 -7.97
C ALA A 222 11.99 0.29 -8.12
N ASP A 223 12.75 0.16 -9.22
CA ASP A 223 13.61 -0.97 -9.60
C ASP A 223 12.87 -2.26 -9.96
N GLN A 224 11.57 -2.20 -10.23
CA GLN A 224 10.81 -3.34 -10.77
C GLN A 224 10.79 -3.42 -12.28
N VAL A 225 11.06 -2.31 -12.96
CA VAL A 225 11.14 -2.27 -14.42
C VAL A 225 12.56 -1.91 -14.83
N VAL A 226 13.16 -2.71 -15.70
CA VAL A 226 14.44 -2.38 -16.34
C VAL A 226 14.24 -2.41 -17.85
N SER A 227 14.36 -1.26 -18.48
CA SER A 227 14.36 -1.14 -19.94
C SER A 227 15.77 -1.37 -20.47
N LEU A 228 15.91 -2.24 -21.47
CA LEU A 228 17.18 -2.69 -22.01
C LEU A 228 17.31 -2.26 -23.47
N SER A 229 18.38 -1.55 -23.77
CA SER A 229 18.78 -1.19 -25.12
C SER A 229 20.18 -1.73 -25.34
N GLY A 230 20.35 -2.69 -26.24
CA GLY A 230 21.66 -3.33 -26.43
C GLY A 230 21.98 -3.65 -27.87
N GLY A 231 23.22 -3.39 -28.27
CA GLY A 231 23.64 -3.57 -29.65
C GLY A 231 25.01 -3.00 -29.96
N GLY A 232 25.17 -2.57 -31.21
CA GLY A 232 26.44 -2.11 -31.77
C GLY A 232 27.03 -3.16 -32.70
N TYR A 233 28.29 -3.56 -32.52
CA TYR A 233 28.92 -4.60 -33.36
C TYR A 233 29.16 -5.89 -32.57
N CYS A 234 28.05 -6.56 -32.26
CA CYS A 234 27.96 -7.70 -31.35
C CYS A 234 28.07 -7.33 -29.87
N GLY A 235 27.56 -6.14 -29.54
CA GLY A 235 27.40 -5.66 -28.18
C GLY A 235 26.01 -6.02 -27.66
N PHE A 236 25.90 -6.11 -26.35
CA PHE A 236 24.66 -6.40 -25.67
C PHE A 236 24.64 -5.78 -24.28
N VAL A 237 23.45 -5.66 -23.70
CA VAL A 237 23.28 -5.44 -22.27
C VAL A 237 22.81 -6.73 -21.62
N GLY A 238 23.39 -7.09 -20.48
CA GLY A 238 23.09 -8.31 -19.75
C GLY A 238 23.87 -8.38 -18.43
N LEU A 239 23.83 -9.52 -17.75
CA LEU A 239 24.59 -9.73 -16.51
C LEU A 239 26.09 -9.60 -16.75
N ALA A 240 26.80 -8.96 -15.83
CA ALA A 240 28.26 -8.86 -15.89
C ALA A 240 28.92 -10.25 -15.97
N GLY A 241 29.88 -10.40 -16.88
CA GLY A 241 30.69 -11.61 -17.03
C GLY A 241 30.08 -12.73 -17.88
N ILE A 242 28.84 -12.59 -18.37
CA ILE A 242 28.28 -13.58 -19.30
C ILE A 242 28.90 -13.44 -20.70
N VAL A 243 29.04 -14.57 -21.40
CA VAL A 243 29.51 -14.63 -22.79
C VAL A 243 28.47 -15.37 -23.62
N SER A 244 28.25 -14.92 -24.86
CA SER A 244 27.27 -15.54 -25.77
C SER A 244 25.87 -15.69 -25.14
N PRO A 245 25.16 -14.59 -24.86
CA PRO A 245 24.01 -14.55 -23.96
C PRO A 245 22.70 -15.05 -24.59
N TYR A 246 22.77 -16.17 -25.30
CA TYR A 246 21.72 -16.74 -26.11
C TYR A 246 21.60 -18.25 -25.92
N ASN A 247 20.49 -18.82 -26.36
CA ASN A 247 20.06 -20.18 -26.12
C ASN A 247 19.93 -20.46 -24.61
N GLN A 248 21.02 -20.87 -23.96
CA GLN A 248 21.11 -21.14 -22.52
C GLN A 248 22.36 -20.50 -21.90
N GLY A 249 22.97 -19.52 -22.60
CA GLY A 249 24.09 -18.72 -22.10
C GLY A 249 23.61 -17.63 -21.13
N GLY A 250 23.11 -18.01 -19.97
CA GLY A 250 22.63 -17.05 -18.96
C GLY A 250 23.61 -16.86 -17.80
N GLY A 251 23.11 -16.23 -16.74
CA GLY A 251 23.78 -16.07 -15.47
C GLY A 251 22.78 -16.10 -14.32
N LEU A 252 23.24 -15.72 -13.14
CA LEU A 252 22.40 -15.63 -11.95
C LEU A 252 22.09 -14.16 -11.64
N LEU A 253 20.86 -13.73 -11.95
CA LEU A 253 20.37 -12.39 -11.63
C LEU A 253 19.95 -12.37 -10.16
N GLN A 254 20.59 -11.54 -9.33
CA GLN A 254 20.17 -11.35 -7.95
C GLN A 254 18.89 -10.52 -7.92
N LEU A 255 17.84 -11.01 -7.29
CA LEU A 255 16.68 -10.19 -6.94
C LEU A 255 16.81 -9.69 -5.51
N GLN A 256 16.21 -8.54 -5.25
CA GLN A 256 15.97 -8.04 -3.91
C GLN A 256 14.50 -8.25 -3.58
N TYR A 257 14.21 -8.95 -2.48
CA TYR A 257 12.88 -8.92 -1.91
C TYR A 257 12.62 -7.51 -1.41
N ARG A 258 11.73 -6.81 -2.10
CA ARG A 258 11.20 -5.54 -1.67
C ARG A 258 10.24 -5.91 -0.55
N GLN A 259 10.53 -5.51 0.68
CA GLN A 259 9.55 -5.61 1.75
C GLN A 259 8.40 -4.60 1.50
N GLY A 260 7.62 -4.81 0.44
CA GLY A 260 7.07 -3.73 -0.37
C GLY A 260 5.78 -4.05 -1.10
N ASP A 261 4.91 -4.85 -0.48
CA ASP A 261 3.43 -4.77 -0.64
C ASP A 261 2.76 -4.38 0.69
N ARG A 262 3.51 -3.73 1.58
CA ARG A 262 2.97 -3.25 2.85
C ARG A 262 2.18 -1.96 2.60
N PRO A 263 0.86 -1.94 2.88
CA PRO A 263 0.06 -0.76 2.64
C PRO A 263 0.55 0.36 3.56
N ALA A 264 0.92 1.51 2.99
CA ALA A 264 1.17 2.72 3.77
C ALA A 264 -0.12 3.50 3.99
N SER A 265 -1.16 3.21 3.22
CA SER A 265 -2.48 3.86 3.28
C SER A 265 -3.61 2.87 3.05
N CYS A 266 -4.81 3.25 3.47
CA CYS A 266 -6.08 2.59 3.14
C CYS A 266 -6.32 2.56 1.63
N GLN A 267 -5.83 3.56 0.90
CA GLN A 267 -5.87 3.55 -0.57
C GLN A 267 -4.99 2.43 -1.15
N ASP A 268 -3.80 2.18 -0.60
CA ASP A 268 -2.97 1.04 -1.02
C ASP A 268 -3.70 -0.28 -0.82
N ILE A 269 -4.39 -0.43 0.32
CA ILE A 269 -5.23 -1.62 0.59
C ILE A 269 -6.33 -1.75 -0.45
N LYS A 270 -7.07 -0.67 -0.72
CA LYS A 270 -8.17 -0.70 -1.70
C LYS A 270 -7.68 -1.01 -3.11
N THR A 271 -6.51 -0.52 -3.49
CA THR A 271 -5.90 -0.80 -4.79
C THR A 271 -5.46 -2.26 -4.90
N ALA A 272 -4.89 -2.83 -3.84
CA ALA A 272 -4.50 -4.24 -3.81
C ALA A 272 -5.70 -5.20 -3.69
N HIS A 273 -6.74 -4.77 -2.97
CA HIS A 273 -7.94 -5.53 -2.62
C HIS A 273 -9.20 -4.71 -2.90
N PRO A 274 -9.71 -4.70 -4.15
CA PRO A 274 -10.91 -3.93 -4.51
C PRO A 274 -12.17 -4.31 -3.71
N GLU A 275 -12.20 -5.50 -3.11
CA GLU A 275 -13.26 -5.98 -2.22
C GLU A 275 -13.14 -5.48 -0.78
N ALA A 276 -12.01 -4.87 -0.40
CA ALA A 276 -11.78 -4.39 0.96
C ALA A 276 -12.88 -3.40 1.40
N THR A 277 -13.35 -3.58 2.64
CA THR A 277 -14.43 -2.83 3.27
C THR A 277 -13.91 -1.95 4.40
N ASP A 278 -14.73 -1.02 4.88
CA ASP A 278 -14.40 -0.21 6.06
C ASP A 278 -14.07 -1.11 7.26
N GLY A 279 -12.99 -0.79 7.99
CA GLY A 279 -12.53 -1.66 9.06
C GLY A 279 -11.16 -1.31 9.60
N ALA A 280 -10.70 -2.14 10.54
CA ALA A 280 -9.36 -2.04 11.10
C ALA A 280 -8.34 -2.75 10.19
N TYR A 281 -7.22 -2.08 9.95
CA TYR A 281 -6.11 -2.60 9.14
C TYR A 281 -4.77 -2.24 9.79
N THR A 282 -3.70 -2.94 9.38
CA THR A 282 -2.33 -2.56 9.74
C THR A 282 -1.70 -1.82 8.58
N LEU A 283 -1.24 -0.60 8.84
CA LEU A 283 -0.49 0.21 7.88
C LEU A 283 0.98 0.33 8.33
N PHE A 284 1.85 0.72 7.40
CA PHE A 284 3.29 0.79 7.65
C PHE A 284 3.85 2.15 7.26
N VAL A 285 4.49 2.84 8.21
CA VAL A 285 5.08 4.16 7.94
C VAL A 285 6.17 4.01 6.89
N ASN A 286 6.07 4.75 5.78
CA ASN A 286 6.98 4.62 4.64
C ASN A 286 7.08 3.18 4.09
N ARG A 287 6.03 2.37 4.27
CA ARG A 287 6.01 0.93 3.94
C ARG A 287 7.07 0.11 4.70
N ASP A 288 7.62 0.65 5.79
CA ASP A 288 8.68 0.02 6.57
C ASP A 288 8.10 -1.08 7.47
N PRO A 289 8.55 -2.34 7.33
CA PRO A 289 8.06 -3.48 8.09
C PRO A 289 8.24 -3.37 9.61
N SER A 290 9.25 -2.64 10.04
CA SER A 290 9.56 -2.39 11.45
C SER A 290 8.70 -1.29 12.04
N LYS A 291 7.88 -0.63 11.21
CA LYS A 291 7.01 0.49 11.60
C LYS A 291 5.50 0.25 11.36
N PRO A 292 4.91 -0.84 11.89
CA PRO A 292 3.48 -1.11 11.79
C PRO A 292 2.66 -0.21 12.72
N TRP A 293 1.48 0.22 12.30
CA TRP A 293 0.52 0.91 13.17
C TRP A 293 -0.92 0.53 12.83
N GLY A 294 -1.76 0.55 13.86
CA GLY A 294 -3.18 0.23 13.75
C GLY A 294 -3.98 1.39 13.16
N ALA A 295 -4.54 1.17 11.97
CA ALA A 295 -5.36 2.12 11.25
C ALA A 295 -6.83 1.68 11.23
N TRP A 296 -7.72 2.65 11.13
CA TRP A 296 -9.09 2.42 10.70
C TRP A 296 -9.27 3.04 9.32
N CYS A 297 -9.65 2.21 8.36
CA CYS A 297 -9.96 2.63 7.00
C CYS A 297 -11.46 2.88 6.87
N ARG A 298 -11.81 4.08 6.41
CA ARG A 298 -13.19 4.52 6.18
C ARG A 298 -13.42 4.86 4.72
N ASP A 299 -14.64 4.68 4.24
CA ASP A 299 -15.06 4.95 2.87
C ASP A 299 -14.24 4.14 1.84
N MET A 300 -13.98 2.87 2.16
CA MET A 300 -13.30 1.94 1.28
C MET A 300 -14.10 1.65 0.01
N ALA A 301 -15.43 1.89 0.00
CA ALA A 301 -16.24 1.82 -1.21
C ALA A 301 -16.09 3.05 -2.12
N GLY A 302 -15.73 4.21 -1.55
CA GLY A 302 -15.55 5.48 -2.23
C GLY A 302 -14.07 5.90 -2.26
N THR A 303 -13.74 6.97 -1.53
CA THR A 303 -12.35 7.45 -1.39
C THR A 303 -11.84 7.12 0.01
N PRO A 304 -11.00 6.07 0.14
CA PRO A 304 -10.46 5.65 1.42
C PRO A 304 -9.83 6.80 2.21
N SER A 305 -10.15 6.87 3.50
CA SER A 305 -9.56 7.79 4.46
C SER A 305 -8.92 7.03 5.61
N ASP A 306 -7.71 7.47 6.00
CA ASP A 306 -6.92 6.87 7.05
C ASP A 306 -7.18 7.53 8.41
N TYR A 307 -7.42 6.70 9.43
CA TYR A 307 -7.58 7.15 10.81
C TYR A 307 -6.65 6.39 11.75
N LEU A 308 -5.90 7.11 12.57
CA LEU A 308 -5.17 6.55 13.72
C LEU A 308 -6.16 6.15 14.80
N THR A 309 -6.17 4.87 15.17
CA THR A 309 -6.99 4.38 16.29
C THR A 309 -6.28 4.67 17.61
N LEU A 310 -6.99 5.30 18.55
CA LEU A 310 -6.45 5.61 19.87
C LEU A 310 -6.74 4.45 20.82
N SER A 311 -5.68 3.87 21.39
CA SER A 311 -5.77 2.73 22.32
C SER A 311 -6.30 3.12 23.71
N ARG A 312 -6.18 4.40 24.06
CA ARG A 312 -6.65 4.97 25.33
C ARG A 312 -7.84 5.88 25.06
N THR A 313 -9.03 5.44 25.43
CA THR A 313 -10.28 6.20 25.30
C THR A 313 -10.98 6.31 26.65
N GLY A 314 -11.85 7.31 26.80
CA GLY A 314 -12.60 7.58 28.02
C GLY A 314 -12.54 9.06 28.40
N ASP A 315 -13.25 9.44 29.46
CA ASP A 315 -13.51 10.85 29.74
C ASP A 315 -12.24 11.67 30.03
N ASN A 316 -11.19 11.04 30.55
CA ASN A 316 -9.98 11.72 31.03
C ASN A 316 -8.75 11.57 30.13
N VAL A 317 -8.89 11.01 28.93
CA VAL A 317 -7.79 10.85 27.96
C VAL A 317 -8.24 11.26 26.56
N ASN A 318 -7.29 11.76 25.76
CA ASN A 318 -7.56 12.17 24.38
C ASN A 318 -8.79 13.08 24.25
N TYR A 319 -8.79 14.17 25.01
CA TYR A 319 -9.88 15.13 25.03
C TYR A 319 -9.36 16.56 24.87
N SER A 320 -10.22 17.43 24.34
CA SER A 320 -10.03 18.87 24.28
C SER A 320 -11.15 19.57 25.04
N GLN A 321 -10.86 20.67 25.73
CA GLN A 321 -11.87 21.37 26.53
C GLN A 321 -11.79 22.90 26.41
N TYR A 322 -12.96 23.51 26.24
CA TYR A 322 -13.21 24.91 26.58
C TYR A 322 -13.91 24.97 27.93
N THR A 323 -13.21 25.48 28.95
CA THR A 323 -13.81 25.68 30.28
C THR A 323 -14.60 26.99 30.34
N ALA A 324 -15.89 26.89 30.71
CA ALA A 324 -16.80 28.02 30.87
C ALA A 324 -16.33 28.97 31.97
N GLY A 325 -16.66 30.25 31.82
CA GLY A 325 -16.36 31.28 32.81
C GLY A 325 -16.26 32.68 32.23
N GLY A 326 -16.49 33.68 33.07
CA GLY A 326 -16.30 35.09 32.73
C GLY A 326 -17.18 35.50 31.55
N ILE A 327 -16.56 36.02 30.48
CA ILE A 327 -17.23 36.42 29.24
C ILE A 327 -17.59 35.24 28.32
N SER A 328 -17.48 34.01 28.81
CA SER A 328 -17.85 32.78 28.11
C SER A 328 -18.82 31.94 28.95
N PRO A 329 -20.09 32.37 29.07
CA PRO A 329 -21.09 31.68 29.86
C PRO A 329 -21.54 30.38 29.19
N GLY A 330 -22.06 29.46 29.99
CA GLY A 330 -22.55 28.16 29.55
C GLY A 330 -21.96 27.03 30.40
N THR A 331 -21.82 25.86 29.79
CA THR A 331 -21.22 24.66 30.39
C THR A 331 -19.96 24.27 29.62
N ASN A 332 -18.97 23.71 30.33
CA ASN A 332 -17.71 23.29 29.72
C ASN A 332 -17.94 22.48 28.44
N VAL A 333 -17.34 22.91 27.34
CA VAL A 333 -17.36 22.16 26.09
C VAL A 333 -16.23 21.16 26.14
N ARG A 334 -16.55 19.87 26.19
CA ARG A 334 -15.54 18.79 26.24
C ARG A 334 -15.76 17.86 25.07
N THR A 335 -14.73 17.70 24.24
CA THR A 335 -14.73 16.83 23.07
C THR A 335 -13.72 15.72 23.28
N ILE A 336 -14.17 14.46 23.20
CA ILE A 336 -13.37 13.25 23.41
C ILE A 336 -13.21 12.55 22.06
N PHE A 337 -12.02 12.01 21.80
CA PHE A 337 -11.66 11.41 20.52
C PHE A 337 -11.37 9.91 20.68
N THR A 338 -11.84 9.12 19.72
CA THR A 338 -11.55 7.68 19.64
C THR A 338 -10.64 7.33 18.47
N ARG A 339 -10.63 8.17 17.42
CA ARG A 339 -9.72 8.07 16.28
C ARG A 339 -9.39 9.46 15.74
N LEU A 340 -8.23 9.58 15.10
CA LEU A 340 -7.75 10.83 14.52
C LEU A 340 -7.54 10.66 13.03
N ARG A 341 -8.11 11.54 12.21
CA ARG A 341 -7.84 11.52 10.76
C ARG A 341 -6.38 11.90 10.52
N ILE A 342 -5.65 11.07 9.79
CA ILE A 342 -4.20 11.23 9.60
C ILE A 342 -3.84 11.06 8.14
N ASN A 343 -2.93 11.88 7.63
CA ASN A 343 -2.27 11.60 6.36
C ASN A 343 -1.08 10.67 6.64
N PRO A 344 -1.10 9.41 6.20
CA PRO A 344 -0.12 8.42 6.62
C PRO A 344 1.26 8.59 5.95
N LEU A 345 1.34 9.40 4.90
CA LEU A 345 2.60 9.72 4.22
C LEU A 345 3.35 10.88 4.90
N THR A 346 2.60 11.82 5.47
CA THR A 346 3.17 13.01 6.14
C THR A 346 3.07 12.96 7.65
N LEU A 347 2.35 11.97 8.20
CA LEU A 347 2.00 11.81 9.61
C LEU A 347 1.31 13.04 10.22
N ARG A 348 0.65 13.85 9.39
CA ARG A 348 -0.13 15.00 9.86
C ARG A 348 -1.55 14.57 10.21
N VAL A 349 -1.93 14.84 11.45
CA VAL A 349 -3.30 14.71 11.95
C VAL A 349 -4.10 15.93 11.55
N ASP A 350 -5.27 15.72 10.98
CA ASP A 350 -6.30 16.74 10.82
C ASP A 350 -7.07 16.89 12.14
N THR A 351 -6.74 17.92 12.91
CA THR A 351 -7.35 18.16 14.23
C THR A 351 -8.76 18.72 14.15
N SER A 352 -9.19 19.17 12.96
CA SER A 352 -10.53 19.68 12.72
C SER A 352 -11.54 18.58 12.45
N ASP A 353 -11.08 17.37 12.09
CA ASP A 353 -11.96 16.23 11.83
C ASP A 353 -12.64 15.77 13.13
N GLN A 354 -13.97 15.74 13.09
CA GLN A 354 -14.80 15.34 14.22
C GLN A 354 -15.51 13.99 14.00
N THR A 355 -15.14 13.24 12.95
CA THR A 355 -15.81 12.01 12.52
C THR A 355 -15.88 10.98 13.65
N TYR A 356 -14.80 10.83 14.44
CA TYR A 356 -14.70 9.87 15.54
C TYR A 356 -14.54 10.56 16.90
N SER A 357 -15.29 11.65 17.08
CA SER A 357 -15.33 12.42 18.32
C SER A 357 -16.75 12.52 18.89
N GLY A 358 -16.86 12.66 20.21
CA GLY A 358 -18.10 12.98 20.92
C GLY A 358 -17.91 14.24 21.74
N SER A 359 -18.86 15.16 21.69
CA SER A 359 -18.79 16.43 22.42
C SER A 359 -19.97 16.62 23.35
N SER A 360 -19.72 17.29 24.48
CA SER A 360 -20.73 17.67 25.47
C SER A 360 -20.56 19.12 25.89
N GLY A 361 -21.63 19.73 26.39
CA GLY A 361 -21.67 21.12 26.82
C GLY A 361 -21.86 22.12 25.69
N SER A 362 -21.99 23.39 26.05
CA SER A 362 -22.16 24.52 25.13
C SER A 362 -21.80 25.83 25.83
N ILE A 363 -21.01 26.66 25.14
CA ILE A 363 -20.56 27.97 25.61
C ILE A 363 -20.81 29.04 24.54
N LEU A 364 -21.05 30.28 24.95
CA LEU A 364 -20.94 31.44 24.08
C LEU A 364 -19.57 32.10 24.22
N HIS A 365 -18.67 31.88 23.26
CA HIS A 365 -17.39 32.60 23.21
C HIS A 365 -17.64 34.10 23.04
N GLY A 366 -17.14 34.91 23.99
CA GLY A 366 -17.33 36.36 24.00
C GLY A 366 -18.80 36.82 24.04
N ASN A 367 -19.70 36.02 24.63
CA ASN A 367 -21.16 36.23 24.60
C ASN A 367 -21.79 36.26 23.20
N GLN A 368 -21.09 35.78 22.16
CA GLN A 368 -21.52 35.95 20.77
C GLN A 368 -21.56 34.63 20.00
N SER A 369 -20.47 33.86 20.04
CA SER A 369 -20.31 32.71 19.14
C SER A 369 -20.52 31.39 19.88
N PRO A 370 -21.49 30.55 19.48
CA PRO A 370 -21.68 29.25 20.11
C PRO A 370 -20.50 28.33 19.81
N VAL A 371 -19.99 27.71 20.87
CA VAL A 371 -18.99 26.65 20.83
C VAL A 371 -19.65 25.40 21.37
N THR A 372 -19.69 24.36 20.56
CA THR A 372 -20.31 23.06 20.90
C THR A 372 -19.32 21.90 20.78
N SER A 373 -18.15 22.14 20.20
CA SER A 373 -17.04 21.20 20.18
C SER A 373 -15.69 21.90 20.17
N MET A 374 -14.63 21.14 20.42
CA MET A 374 -13.24 21.58 20.35
C MET A 374 -12.48 20.69 19.36
N PRO A 375 -11.55 21.26 18.56
CA PRO A 375 -10.64 20.47 17.73
C PRO A 375 -9.70 19.64 18.61
N TYR A 376 -9.12 18.57 18.07
CA TYR A 376 -8.16 17.74 18.81
C TYR A 376 -6.93 18.57 19.24
N ALA A 377 -6.30 18.18 20.35
CA ALA A 377 -5.12 18.85 20.90
C ALA A 377 -5.33 20.32 21.28
N ALA A 378 -6.52 20.69 21.78
CA ALA A 378 -6.86 22.05 22.15
C ALA A 378 -7.35 22.19 23.60
N ALA A 379 -6.94 23.28 24.27
CA ALA A 379 -7.42 23.69 25.58
C ALA A 379 -7.68 25.20 25.56
N MET A 380 -8.84 25.66 26.04
CA MET A 380 -9.22 27.08 25.98
C MET A 380 -10.01 27.54 27.21
N THR A 381 -9.88 28.81 27.57
CA THR A 381 -10.67 29.43 28.64
C THR A 381 -10.65 30.97 28.55
N CYS A 382 -11.69 31.63 29.10
CA CYS A 382 -11.75 33.09 29.21
C CYS A 382 -11.65 33.66 30.64
N SER A 383 -11.59 32.82 31.66
CA SER A 383 -11.43 33.26 33.06
C SER A 383 -11.09 32.13 34.04
N ALA A 384 -11.08 30.88 33.57
CA ALA A 384 -10.86 29.69 34.35
C ALA A 384 -9.58 28.99 33.86
N VAL A 385 -9.48 27.68 34.05
CA VAL A 385 -8.40 26.87 33.48
C VAL A 385 -8.98 25.97 32.40
N GLY A 386 -8.53 26.16 31.17
CA GLY A 386 -8.80 25.28 30.03
C GLY A 386 -7.94 24.03 30.13
N LEU A 387 -8.51 22.87 29.80
CA LEU A 387 -7.84 21.58 29.92
C LEU A 387 -7.82 20.85 28.58
N GLY A 388 -6.82 20.01 28.40
CA GLY A 388 -6.76 19.09 27.28
C GLY A 388 -5.74 18.00 27.57
N ASN A 389 -5.89 16.86 26.92
CA ASN A 389 -4.97 15.74 27.03
C ASN A 389 -4.80 15.08 25.67
N ILE A 390 -3.56 14.77 25.34
CA ILE A 390 -3.16 13.90 24.23
C ILE A 390 -2.53 12.66 24.86
N ASP A 391 -3.01 11.47 24.52
CA ASP A 391 -2.47 10.20 25.00
C ASP A 391 -2.38 9.19 23.86
N LEU A 392 -1.19 9.14 23.25
CA LEU A 392 -0.86 8.27 22.13
C LEU A 392 -0.26 6.93 22.59
N ARG A 393 -0.26 6.63 23.89
CA ARG A 393 0.23 5.34 24.39
C ARG A 393 -0.59 4.19 23.80
N GLY A 394 0.10 3.08 23.52
CA GLY A 394 -0.48 1.97 22.76
C GLY A 394 -0.58 2.24 21.25
N THR A 395 -0.01 3.34 20.77
CA THR A 395 0.31 3.60 19.36
C THR A 395 1.83 3.84 19.23
N PRO A 396 2.42 3.72 18.04
CA PRO A 396 3.84 4.01 17.81
C PRO A 396 4.10 5.48 17.45
N PHE A 397 3.27 6.40 17.96
CA PHE A 397 3.40 7.83 17.66
C PHE A 397 3.62 8.66 18.93
N ALA A 398 4.29 9.80 18.75
CA ALA A 398 4.50 10.82 19.77
C ALA A 398 4.31 12.22 19.16
N VAL A 399 4.06 13.22 20.02
CA VAL A 399 3.90 14.62 19.60
C VAL A 399 5.25 15.33 19.68
N PRO A 400 5.82 15.85 18.57
CA PRO A 400 7.00 16.69 18.65
C PRO A 400 6.73 17.97 19.47
N VAL A 401 7.69 18.39 20.30
CA VAL A 401 7.54 19.50 21.25
C VAL A 401 7.22 20.85 20.61
N ASN A 402 7.47 21.01 19.31
CA ASN A 402 7.22 22.21 18.52
C ASN A 402 5.92 22.14 17.71
N GLN A 403 4.95 21.30 18.09
CA GLN A 403 3.68 21.21 17.37
C GLN A 403 2.54 21.95 18.06
N LEU A 404 2.69 22.30 19.34
CA LEU A 404 1.68 22.99 20.12
C LEU A 404 2.17 24.37 20.53
N GLY A 405 1.27 25.35 20.46
CA GLY A 405 1.54 26.73 20.79
C GLY A 405 0.49 27.32 21.72
N ARG A 406 0.87 28.39 22.41
CA ARG A 406 -0.03 29.21 23.21
C ARG A 406 -0.53 30.37 22.36
N GLY A 407 -1.77 30.81 22.58
CA GLY A 407 -2.33 31.97 21.91
C GLY A 407 -3.45 32.61 22.71
N GLY A 408 -3.91 33.77 22.24
CA GLY A 408 -5.03 34.49 22.84
C GLY A 408 -4.64 35.65 23.74
N TYR A 409 -5.60 36.14 24.51
CA TYR A 409 -5.41 37.33 25.33
C TYR A 409 -5.00 36.95 26.75
N ASN A 410 -3.86 37.49 27.20
CA ASN A 410 -3.23 37.24 28.50
C ASN A 410 -3.10 35.74 28.83
N PHE A 411 -2.63 34.92 27.89
CA PHE A 411 -2.61 33.46 28.01
C PHE A 411 -1.62 32.92 29.05
N GLU A 412 -0.72 33.72 29.61
CA GLU A 412 0.19 33.27 30.66
C GLU A 412 -0.53 33.13 32.01
N PRO A 413 -0.20 32.14 32.86
CA PRO A 413 0.89 31.15 32.75
C PRO A 413 0.45 29.78 32.16
N SER A 414 0.00 29.73 30.91
CA SER A 414 -0.39 28.46 30.25
C SER A 414 0.78 27.47 30.18
N SER A 415 0.50 26.18 30.37
CA SER A 415 1.54 25.13 30.37
C SER A 415 1.18 23.96 29.46
N ILE A 416 2.22 23.41 28.82
CA ILE A 416 2.19 22.22 27.97
C ILE A 416 3.20 21.25 28.61
N LEU A 417 2.71 20.15 29.14
CA LEU A 417 3.53 19.20 29.88
C LEU A 417 3.64 17.90 29.10
N PHE A 418 4.82 17.62 28.57
CA PHE A 418 5.12 16.38 27.87
C PHE A 418 5.61 15.31 28.84
N SER A 419 5.19 14.06 28.66
CA SER A 419 5.89 12.91 29.24
C SER A 419 7.31 12.77 28.65
N ASN A 420 8.18 12.00 29.30
CA ASN A 420 9.57 11.80 28.84
C ASN A 420 9.69 11.30 27.39
N ASN A 421 8.68 10.59 26.88
CA ASN A 421 8.61 10.06 25.52
C ASN A 421 7.64 10.83 24.59
N ASN A 422 7.09 11.95 25.06
CA ASN A 422 6.12 12.79 24.35
C ASN A 422 4.86 12.07 23.83
N GLN A 423 4.53 10.89 24.37
CA GLN A 423 3.29 10.19 24.04
C GLN A 423 2.10 10.66 24.87
N VAL A 424 2.35 11.31 26.00
CA VAL A 424 1.33 11.98 26.79
C VAL A 424 1.64 13.48 26.83
N VAL A 425 0.64 14.30 26.55
CA VAL A 425 0.73 15.75 26.66
C VAL A 425 -0.48 16.28 27.40
N ASP A 426 -0.23 16.90 28.56
CA ASP A 426 -1.26 17.58 29.33
C ASP A 426 -1.23 19.08 29.01
N LEU A 427 -2.40 19.62 28.67
CA LEU A 427 -2.59 21.00 28.26
C LEU A 427 -3.35 21.74 29.36
N ARG A 428 -2.77 22.84 29.83
CA ARG A 428 -3.38 23.72 30.80
C ARG A 428 -3.36 25.15 30.29
N ALA A 429 -4.46 25.57 29.67
CA ALA A 429 -4.63 26.93 29.18
C ALA A 429 -5.17 27.83 30.30
N THR A 430 -4.64 29.05 30.39
CA THR A 430 -5.07 30.08 31.34
C THR A 430 -5.27 31.40 30.61
N GLY A 431 -5.74 32.43 31.32
CA GLY A 431 -5.81 33.80 30.81
C GLY A 431 -7.21 34.29 30.49
N ASN A 432 -7.26 35.51 29.96
CA ASN A 432 -8.48 36.22 29.60
C ASN A 432 -8.84 35.93 28.14
N CYS A 433 -9.11 34.67 27.83
CA CYS A 433 -9.30 34.08 26.49
C CYS A 433 -7.99 33.55 25.91
N GLY A 434 -7.24 32.82 26.73
CA GLY A 434 -6.06 32.09 26.31
C GLY A 434 -6.38 30.66 25.88
N TRP A 435 -5.56 30.15 24.96
CA TRP A 435 -5.64 28.77 24.49
C TRP A 435 -4.26 28.15 24.28
N ILE A 436 -4.27 26.82 24.26
CA ILE A 436 -3.22 25.97 23.71
C ILE A 436 -3.84 25.17 22.57
N ALA A 437 -3.17 25.10 21.43
CA ALA A 437 -3.62 24.36 20.25
C ALA A 437 -2.42 24.08 19.32
N PRO A 438 -2.59 23.37 18.19
CA PRO A 438 -1.55 23.27 17.17
C PRO A 438 -0.97 24.63 16.79
N MET A 439 0.34 24.67 16.53
CA MET A 439 1.05 25.93 16.27
C MET A 439 0.41 26.71 15.11
N GLY A 440 0.17 28.00 15.34
CA GLY A 440 -0.49 28.90 14.40
C GLY A 440 -2.01 28.96 14.51
N SER A 441 -2.64 28.16 15.39
CA SER A 441 -4.09 28.19 15.57
C SER A 441 -4.59 29.54 16.10
N TYR A 442 -5.73 29.97 15.57
CA TYR A 442 -6.44 31.17 15.99
C TYR A 442 -7.90 30.82 16.31
N ASN A 443 -8.34 31.08 17.54
CA ASN A 443 -9.66 30.69 18.05
C ASN A 443 -10.03 29.23 17.74
N PRO A 444 -9.30 28.26 18.34
CA PRO A 444 -9.43 26.83 18.02
C PRO A 444 -10.70 26.23 18.65
N VAL A 445 -11.85 26.54 18.08
CA VAL A 445 -13.17 26.09 18.53
C VAL A 445 -13.94 25.45 17.39
N ASN A 446 -14.88 24.56 17.71
CA ASN A 446 -15.63 23.78 16.74
C ASN A 446 -14.68 23.04 15.78
N GLN A 447 -14.89 23.15 14.47
CA GLN A 447 -14.04 22.53 13.44
C GLN A 447 -12.88 23.45 12.99
N ASN A 448 -12.51 24.46 13.80
CA ASN A 448 -11.40 25.36 13.47
C ASN A 448 -10.08 24.83 14.03
N GLY A 449 -9.60 23.70 13.48
CA GLY A 449 -8.32 23.08 13.82
C GLY A 449 -7.22 23.35 12.80
N LEU A 450 -5.96 23.30 13.21
CA LEU A 450 -4.82 23.22 12.29
C LEU A 450 -4.18 21.84 12.33
N SER A 451 -3.57 21.42 11.22
CA SER A 451 -2.90 20.12 11.16
C SER A 451 -1.75 20.04 12.15
N MET A 452 -1.60 18.90 12.81
CA MET A 452 -0.53 18.63 13.77
C MET A 452 0.34 17.47 13.29
N LEU A 453 1.66 17.63 13.28
CA LEU A 453 2.57 16.53 12.91
C LEU A 453 2.73 15.54 14.07
N LEU A 454 2.73 14.25 13.76
CA LEU A 454 3.21 13.21 14.66
C LEU A 454 4.59 12.71 14.21
N THR A 455 5.37 12.18 15.16
CA THR A 455 6.59 11.42 14.84
C THR A 455 6.42 9.97 15.23
N TRP A 456 7.08 9.08 14.50
CA TRP A 456 7.25 7.70 14.92
C TRP A 456 8.05 7.66 16.22
N SER A 457 7.58 6.87 17.19
CA SER A 457 8.24 6.57 18.44
C SER A 457 8.04 5.09 18.75
N VAL A 458 9.10 4.40 19.16
CA VAL A 458 9.00 2.99 19.55
C VAL A 458 8.05 2.91 20.76
N PRO A 459 6.99 2.09 20.73
CA PRO A 459 6.12 1.88 21.88
C PRO A 459 6.95 1.36 23.07
N GLN A 460 6.76 1.93 24.26
CA GLN A 460 7.31 1.38 25.50
C GLN A 460 6.37 0.35 26.12
#